data_AF-A0A1J8PHY5-F1
#
_entry.id   AF-A0A1J8PHY5-F1
#
_cell.length_a   1.000
_cell.length_b   1.000
_cell.length_c   1.000
_cell.angle_alpha   90.00
_cell.angle_beta   90.00
_cell.angle_gamma   90.00
#
_symmetry.space_group_name_H-M   'P 1'
#
loop_
_entity.id
_entity.type
_entity.pdbx_description
1 polymer ?
#
loop_
_entity_poly.entity_id
_entity_poly.type
_entity_poly.pdbx_seq_one_letter_code
_entity_poly.pdbx_strand_id
1 'polypeptide(L)'
;MIRVALHHLKPEGKSETASIGNIERDVRVSLNSTLSELRFIVIEQLNPLWAEWSCNHSISLYLLEMHKAPKMILYDPRRPSHGADEPVLQEFFLRSTTKDPVPKFYANARVSILLVMTNVQFEEVLLWQEQQENVCLHSVSHARALLTNVLEGHIRLQYCRHGTGGFHCTQAADCNGE
;
A
#
# COMPACT_ATOMS: atom_id res chain seq x y z
N MET A 1 -10.44 -3.93 15.96
CA MET A 1 -9.85 -4.06 14.61
C MET A 1 -8.96 -2.85 14.41
N ILE A 2 -7.79 -3.04 13.80
CA ILE A 2 -6.80 -1.96 13.56
C ILE A 2 -6.58 -1.85 12.06
N ARG A 3 -6.54 -0.64 11.53
CA ARG A 3 -6.15 -0.41 10.13
C ARG A 3 -4.64 -0.21 10.06
N VAL A 4 -3.97 -0.96 9.20
CA VAL A 4 -2.55 -0.79 8.90
C VAL A 4 -2.41 -0.27 7.47
N ALA A 5 -1.47 0.63 7.22
CA ALA A 5 -1.28 1.22 5.89
C ALA A 5 0.19 1.57 5.64
N LEU A 6 0.61 1.52 4.37
CA LEU A 6 1.92 2.00 3.93
C LEU A 6 1.82 3.44 3.44
N HIS A 7 2.63 4.31 4.03
CA HIS A 7 2.63 5.74 3.72
C HIS A 7 4.06 6.22 3.41
N HIS A 8 4.17 7.32 2.69
CA HIS A 8 5.41 8.09 2.59
C HIS A 8 5.27 9.44 3.29
N LEU A 9 6.39 9.97 3.78
CA LEU A 9 6.49 11.35 4.24
C LEU A 9 6.30 12.29 3.05
N LYS A 10 5.48 13.33 3.21
CA LYS A 10 5.43 14.42 2.24
C LYS A 10 6.63 15.36 2.42
N PRO A 11 7.02 16.12 1.37
CA PRO A 11 8.00 17.19 1.50
C PRO A 11 7.61 18.19 2.59
N GLU A 12 8.61 18.84 3.17
CA GLU A 12 8.41 19.85 4.22
C GLU A 12 7.38 20.92 3.81
N GLY A 13 6.46 21.26 4.73
CA GLY A 13 5.40 22.25 4.49
C GLY A 13 4.08 21.70 3.93
N LYS A 14 3.93 20.39 3.71
CA LYS A 14 2.65 19.76 3.29
C LYS A 14 2.09 18.79 4.34
N SER A 15 0.78 18.50 4.25
CA SER A 15 0.08 17.50 5.08
C SER A 15 0.88 16.21 5.16
N GLU A 16 1.05 15.68 6.35
CA GLU A 16 2.33 15.13 6.75
C GLU A 16 2.77 13.81 6.08
N THR A 17 1.80 12.94 5.77
CA THR A 17 2.05 11.66 5.07
C THR A 17 1.03 11.47 3.94
N ALA A 18 1.33 10.59 2.99
CA ALA A 18 0.40 10.17 1.95
C ALA A 18 0.44 8.64 1.77
N SER A 19 -0.71 8.05 1.44
CA SER A 19 -0.84 6.63 1.17
C SER A 19 -0.09 6.22 -0.10
N ILE A 20 0.60 5.09 -0.06
CA ILE A 20 1.26 4.49 -1.22
C ILE A 20 0.33 3.44 -1.81
N GLY A 21 -0.07 3.58 -3.08
CA GLY A 21 -0.67 2.49 -3.85
C GLY A 21 -1.96 1.87 -3.31
N ASN A 22 -2.68 2.55 -2.40
CA ASN A 22 -3.77 1.95 -1.61
C ASN A 22 -3.34 0.68 -0.84
N ILE A 23 -2.08 0.62 -0.41
CA ILE A 23 -1.54 -0.49 0.38
C ILE A 23 -2.01 -0.33 1.82
N GLU A 24 -3.13 -0.98 2.13
CA GLU A 24 -3.74 -0.97 3.45
C GLU A 24 -4.52 -2.25 3.74
N ARG A 25 -4.65 -2.57 5.03
CA ARG A 25 -5.35 -3.76 5.49
C ARG A 25 -5.95 -3.55 6.88
N ASP A 26 -7.10 -4.14 7.12
CA ASP A 26 -7.62 -4.30 8.47
C ASP A 26 -7.06 -5.58 9.09
N VAL A 27 -6.53 -5.47 10.30
CA VAL A 27 -5.90 -6.56 11.04
C VAL A 27 -6.58 -6.78 12.39
N ARG A 28 -6.55 -8.05 12.82
CA ARG A 28 -6.95 -8.47 14.17
C ARG A 28 -5.69 -8.82 14.93
N VAL A 29 -5.49 -8.15 16.06
CA VAL A 29 -4.31 -8.32 16.92
C VAL A 29 -4.76 -8.39 18.37
N SER A 30 -3.99 -9.10 19.19
CA SER A 30 -4.23 -9.16 20.63
C SER A 30 -3.92 -7.81 21.25
N LEU A 31 -4.69 -7.40 22.27
CA LEU A 31 -4.38 -6.18 23.03
C LEU A 31 -3.07 -6.29 23.81
N ASN A 32 -2.65 -7.52 24.10
CA ASN A 32 -1.41 -7.80 24.82
C ASN A 32 -0.22 -7.96 23.87
N SER A 33 -0.42 -7.78 22.56
CA SER A 33 0.69 -7.83 21.61
C SER A 33 1.71 -6.77 21.97
N THR A 34 2.96 -7.18 22.10
CA THR A 34 4.07 -6.26 22.34
C THR A 34 4.26 -5.37 21.11
N LEU A 35 4.98 -4.26 21.29
CA LEU A 35 5.32 -3.37 20.18
C LEU A 35 6.09 -4.10 19.07
N SER A 36 7.01 -4.98 19.44
CA SER A 36 7.81 -5.78 18.51
C SER A 36 6.96 -6.82 17.75
N GLU A 37 6.05 -7.52 18.44
CA GLU A 37 5.07 -8.43 17.81
C GLU A 37 4.13 -7.67 16.87
N LEU A 38 3.61 -6.53 17.32
CA LEU A 38 2.72 -5.69 16.52
C LEU A 38 3.42 -5.24 15.23
N ARG A 39 4.69 -4.85 15.31
CA ARG A 39 5.49 -4.50 14.16
C ARG A 39 5.63 -5.67 13.18
N PHE A 40 5.96 -6.85 13.69
CA PHE A 40 6.07 -8.05 12.86
C PHE A 40 4.76 -8.33 12.13
N ILE A 41 3.62 -8.27 12.84
CA ILE A 41 2.29 -8.46 12.24
C ILE A 41 2.01 -7.41 11.17
N VAL A 42 2.29 -6.13 11.43
CA VAL A 42 2.09 -5.06 10.44
C VAL A 42 2.87 -5.34 9.15
N ILE A 43 4.15 -5.72 9.27
CA ILE A 43 5.00 -6.00 8.12
C ILE A 43 4.49 -7.22 7.36
N GLU A 44 4.19 -8.32 8.05
CA GLU A 44 3.67 -9.55 7.41
C GLU A 44 2.37 -9.30 6.63
N GLN A 45 1.52 -8.38 7.10
CA GLN A 45 0.27 -8.05 6.44
C GLN A 45 0.45 -7.10 5.24
N LEU A 46 1.43 -6.21 5.28
CA LEU A 46 1.69 -5.25 4.21
C LEU A 46 2.67 -5.78 3.14
N ASN A 47 3.53 -6.75 3.48
CA ASN A 47 4.57 -7.24 2.59
C ASN A 47 4.03 -7.86 1.28
N PRO A 48 2.97 -8.69 1.29
CA PRO A 48 2.39 -9.21 0.05
C PRO A 48 1.80 -8.10 -0.84
N LEU A 49 1.13 -7.11 -0.22
CA LEU A 49 0.54 -5.97 -0.94
C LEU A 49 1.63 -5.09 -1.54
N TRP A 50 2.73 -4.89 -0.82
CA TRP A 50 3.91 -4.22 -1.32
C TRP A 50 4.53 -4.98 -2.50
N ALA A 51 4.74 -6.30 -2.37
CA ALA A 51 5.32 -7.13 -3.41
C ALA A 51 4.49 -7.08 -4.71
N GLU A 52 3.15 -7.11 -4.59
CA GLU A 52 2.22 -6.96 -5.70
C GLU A 52 2.32 -5.57 -6.34
N TRP A 53 2.19 -4.51 -5.55
CA TRP A 53 2.18 -3.14 -6.07
C TRP A 53 3.53 -2.69 -6.65
N SER A 54 4.63 -3.15 -6.06
CA SER A 54 6.00 -2.78 -6.44
C SER A 54 6.66 -3.78 -7.38
N CYS A 55 5.94 -4.78 -7.88
CA CYS A 55 6.51 -5.89 -8.67
C CYS A 55 7.80 -6.48 -8.07
N ASN A 56 7.82 -6.69 -6.74
CA ASN A 56 8.97 -7.15 -5.97
C ASN A 56 10.19 -6.20 -5.94
N HIS A 57 9.98 -4.88 -6.01
CA HIS A 57 11.06 -3.92 -5.78
C HIS A 57 11.66 -4.10 -4.36
N SER A 58 13.00 -4.07 -4.28
CA SER A 58 13.75 -4.46 -3.09
C SER A 58 13.82 -3.37 -2.03
N ILE A 59 12.69 -3.03 -1.41
CA ILE A 59 12.66 -2.24 -0.18
C ILE A 59 12.31 -3.13 1.00
N SER A 60 13.13 -3.07 2.04
CA SER A 60 12.86 -3.77 3.29
C SER A 60 11.89 -2.96 4.15
N LEU A 61 10.66 -3.47 4.30
CA LEU A 61 9.65 -2.90 5.20
C LEU A 61 10.12 -2.88 6.67
N TYR A 62 11.09 -3.73 7.05
CA TYR A 62 11.71 -3.75 8.38
C TYR A 62 12.59 -2.53 8.68
N LEU A 63 12.89 -1.69 7.70
CA LEU A 63 13.62 -0.44 7.90
C LEU A 63 12.70 0.76 8.11
N LEU A 64 11.39 0.57 7.98
CA LEU A 64 10.41 1.65 8.06
C LEU A 64 9.97 1.90 9.52
N GLU A 65 9.71 3.17 9.83
CA GLU A 65 9.18 3.59 11.13
C GLU A 65 7.69 3.24 11.23
N MET A 66 7.25 2.85 12.43
CA MET A 66 5.85 2.59 12.71
C MET A 66 5.24 3.75 13.50
N HIS A 67 4.19 4.34 12.97
CA HIS A 67 3.49 5.50 13.52
C HIS A 67 2.04 5.15 13.82
N LYS A 68 1.43 5.82 14.80
CA LYS A 68 -0.01 5.86 15.01
C LYS A 68 -0.55 7.19 14.50
N ALA A 69 -1.61 7.14 13.70
CA ALA A 69 -2.14 8.34 13.05
C ALA A 69 -2.64 9.40 14.07
N PRO A 70 -2.40 10.71 13.83
CA PRO A 70 -1.70 11.23 12.65
C PRO A 70 -0.17 11.04 12.67
N LYS A 71 0.52 10.99 13.84
CA LYS A 71 1.99 11.01 13.86
C LYS A 71 2.73 10.55 15.13
N MET A 72 2.07 9.78 15.99
CA MET A 72 2.73 9.32 17.20
C MET A 72 3.65 8.15 16.85
N ILE A 73 4.97 8.35 16.94
CA ILE A 73 5.94 7.26 16.70
C ILE A 73 5.66 6.15 17.72
N LEU A 74 5.37 4.96 17.22
CA LEU A 74 5.24 3.76 18.04
C LEU A 74 6.57 3.02 18.11
N TYR A 75 7.26 2.87 16.97
CA TYR A 75 8.49 2.10 16.89
C TYR A 75 9.47 2.73 15.89
N ASP A 76 10.71 2.93 16.33
CA ASP A 76 11.84 3.37 15.50
C ASP A 76 12.83 2.20 15.31
N PRO A 77 13.06 1.71 14.08
CA PRO A 77 14.04 0.66 13.80
C PRO A 77 15.47 0.99 14.20
N ARG A 78 15.82 2.27 14.34
CA ARG A 78 17.14 2.70 14.82
C ARG A 78 17.30 2.49 16.32
N ARG A 79 16.20 2.26 17.04
CA ARG A 79 16.15 2.07 18.50
C ARG A 79 15.23 0.88 18.86
N PRO A 80 15.54 -0.33 18.37
CA PRO A 80 14.63 -1.47 18.43
C PRO A 80 14.34 -1.98 19.84
N SER A 81 15.19 -1.66 20.82
CA SER A 81 15.02 -2.06 22.22
C SER A 81 14.12 -1.12 23.03
N HIS A 82 13.77 0.05 22.50
CA HIS A 82 12.99 1.04 23.23
C HIS A 82 11.51 0.65 23.23
N GLY A 83 10.97 0.24 24.38
CA GLY A 83 9.57 -0.13 24.54
C GLY A 83 9.16 -1.40 23.77
N ALA A 84 10.11 -2.24 23.36
CA ALA A 84 9.86 -3.39 22.49
C ALA A 84 8.85 -4.40 23.05
N ASP A 85 8.82 -4.53 24.38
CA ASP A 85 7.97 -5.46 25.13
C ASP A 85 6.69 -4.78 25.68
N GLU A 86 6.50 -3.49 25.40
CA GLU A 86 5.35 -2.76 25.92
C GLU A 86 4.08 -3.09 25.12
N PRO A 87 2.95 -3.40 25.79
CA PRO A 87 1.68 -3.65 25.14
C PRO A 87 1.00 -2.33 24.74
N VAL A 88 1.51 -1.68 23.71
CA VAL A 88 1.08 -0.33 23.28
C VAL A 88 -0.39 -0.23 22.87
N LEU A 89 -1.02 -1.35 22.52
CA LEU A 89 -2.42 -1.35 22.12
C LEU A 89 -3.37 -1.11 23.29
N GLN A 90 -3.00 -1.53 24.49
CA GLN A 90 -3.84 -1.33 25.67
C GLN A 90 -4.16 0.14 25.88
N GLU A 91 -3.19 1.04 25.72
CA GLU A 91 -3.36 2.48 25.88
C GLU A 91 -4.38 3.10 24.90
N PHE A 92 -4.58 2.47 23.74
CA PHE A 92 -5.56 2.97 22.77
C PHE A 92 -6.99 2.59 23.12
N PHE A 93 -7.17 1.41 23.72
CA PHE A 93 -8.48 0.81 24.00
C PHE A 93 -8.90 0.94 25.46
N LEU A 94 -7.97 1.05 26.41
CA LEU A 94 -8.20 1.30 27.83
C LEU A 94 -7.88 2.76 28.13
N ARG A 95 -8.89 3.55 28.48
CA ARG A 95 -8.71 4.97 28.84
C ARG A 95 -9.36 5.26 30.17
N SER A 96 -8.62 5.93 31.04
CA SER A 96 -9.18 6.60 32.21
C SER A 96 -9.71 7.98 31.80
N THR A 97 -10.67 8.51 32.55
CA THR A 97 -11.17 9.87 32.35
C THR A 97 -10.87 10.69 33.60
N THR A 98 -10.74 12.01 33.48
CA THR A 98 -10.53 12.88 34.66
C THR A 98 -11.67 12.79 35.68
N LYS A 99 -12.86 12.35 35.25
CA LYS A 99 -14.03 12.15 36.11
C LYS A 99 -14.09 10.78 36.77
N ASP A 100 -13.36 9.79 36.24
CA ASP A 100 -13.40 8.41 36.70
C ASP A 100 -12.02 7.76 36.45
N PRO A 101 -11.25 7.50 37.53
CA PRO A 101 -9.90 6.96 37.41
C PRO A 101 -9.88 5.49 36.97
N VAL A 102 -11.01 4.79 36.97
CA VAL A 102 -11.09 3.39 36.54
C VAL A 102 -10.99 3.33 35.00
N PRO A 103 -9.99 2.63 34.43
CA PRO A 103 -9.87 2.47 32.98
C PRO A 103 -11.09 1.76 32.39
N LYS A 104 -11.67 2.35 31.34
CA LYS A 104 -12.79 1.77 30.59
C LYS A 104 -12.32 1.27 29.24
N PHE A 105 -12.89 0.16 28.79
CA PHE A 105 -12.62 -0.42 27.49
C PHE A 105 -13.48 0.21 26.40
N TYR A 106 -12.86 0.71 25.33
CA TYR A 106 -13.50 1.38 24.20
C TYR A 106 -13.39 0.54 22.92
N ALA A 107 -14.32 -0.40 22.73
CA ALA A 107 -14.33 -1.32 21.58
C ALA A 107 -14.42 -0.60 20.21
N ASN A 108 -14.94 0.63 20.18
CA ASN A 108 -15.13 1.45 18.99
C ASN A 108 -13.93 2.37 18.68
N ALA A 109 -12.83 2.27 19.42
CA ALA A 109 -11.64 3.05 19.13
C ALA A 109 -11.09 2.71 17.74
N ARG A 110 -10.96 3.74 16.90
CA ARG A 110 -10.33 3.62 15.57
C ARG A 110 -8.83 3.84 15.73
N VAL A 111 -8.06 2.78 15.54
CA VAL A 111 -6.60 2.83 15.56
C VAL A 111 -6.10 2.60 14.14
N SER A 112 -5.29 3.54 13.66
CA SER A 112 -4.58 3.43 12.39
C SER A 112 -3.09 3.45 12.66
N ILE A 113 -2.41 2.40 12.22
CA ILE A 113 -0.95 2.24 12.31
C ILE A 113 -0.39 2.41 10.90
N LEU A 114 0.56 3.32 10.75
CA LEU A 114 1.19 3.66 9.50
C LEU A 114 2.62 3.10 9.52
N LEU A 115 2.99 2.36 8.50
CA LEU A 115 4.38 2.06 8.21
C LEU A 115 4.88 3.14 7.25
N VAL A 116 5.90 3.90 7.66
CA VAL A 116 6.25 5.17 7.00
C VAL A 116 7.61 5.07 6.31
N MET A 117 7.57 5.37 5.02
CA MET A 117 8.71 5.55 4.14
C MET A 117 9.15 7.01 4.12
N THR A 118 10.46 7.25 4.07
CA THR A 118 10.98 8.61 3.86
C THR A 118 10.64 9.10 2.45
N ASN A 119 10.64 10.42 2.24
CA ASN A 119 10.43 10.95 0.90
C ASN A 119 11.51 10.44 -0.08
N VAL A 120 12.78 10.39 0.34
CA VAL A 120 13.90 9.88 -0.49
C VAL A 120 13.64 8.45 -0.98
N GLN A 121 13.29 7.54 -0.06
CA GLN A 121 12.96 6.15 -0.43
C GLN A 121 11.76 6.09 -1.38
N PHE A 122 10.77 6.97 -1.23
CA PHE A 122 9.60 6.98 -2.10
C PHE A 122 9.92 7.49 -3.51
N GLU A 123 10.76 8.51 -3.64
CA GLU A 123 11.25 8.98 -4.94
C GLU A 123 12.03 7.89 -5.68
N GLU A 124 12.86 7.09 -4.97
CA GLU A 124 13.56 5.95 -5.56
C GLU A 124 12.60 4.91 -6.18
N VAL A 125 11.49 4.63 -5.50
CA VAL A 125 10.44 3.74 -6.00
C VAL A 125 9.77 4.30 -7.25
N LEU A 126 9.45 5.59 -7.25
CA LEU A 126 8.83 6.25 -8.40
C LEU A 126 9.76 6.23 -9.62
N LEU A 127 11.04 6.55 -9.43
CA LEU A 127 12.05 6.48 -10.49
C LEU A 127 12.17 5.06 -11.06
N TRP A 128 12.15 4.05 -10.19
CA TRP A 128 12.15 2.66 -10.65
C TRP A 128 10.89 2.32 -11.45
N GLN A 129 9.69 2.75 -11.01
CA GLN A 129 8.44 2.53 -11.74
C GLN A 129 8.49 3.17 -13.14
N GLU A 130 8.94 4.42 -13.24
CA GLU A 130 9.11 5.10 -14.53
C GLU A 130 10.07 4.36 -15.46
N GLN A 131 11.16 3.79 -14.93
CA GLN A 131 12.09 2.98 -15.73
C GLN A 131 11.43 1.71 -16.26
N GLN A 132 10.60 1.02 -15.47
CA GLN A 132 9.89 -0.17 -15.92
C GLN A 132 8.86 0.16 -17.00
N GLU A 133 8.14 1.26 -16.87
CA GLU A 133 7.21 1.74 -17.90
C GLU A 133 7.92 2.04 -19.21
N ASN A 134 9.08 2.71 -19.15
CA ASN A 134 9.90 3.01 -20.32
C ASN A 134 10.48 1.75 -20.98
N VAL A 135 10.93 0.77 -20.20
CA VAL A 135 11.38 -0.54 -20.74
C VAL A 135 10.23 -1.27 -21.42
N CYS A 136 9.01 -1.18 -20.89
CA CYS A 136 7.83 -1.77 -21.51
C CYS A 136 7.45 -1.06 -22.83
N LEU A 137 7.52 0.28 -22.89
CA LEU A 137 7.28 1.05 -24.12
C LEU A 137 8.37 0.82 -25.20
N HIS A 138 9.62 0.61 -24.79
CA HIS A 138 10.71 0.23 -25.70
C HIS A 138 10.60 -1.24 -26.16
N SER A 139 10.07 -2.13 -25.33
CA SER A 139 9.74 -3.51 -25.72
C SER A 139 8.58 -3.56 -26.71
N VAL A 140 7.55 -2.72 -26.53
CA VAL A 140 6.42 -2.62 -27.47
C VAL A 140 6.83 -2.00 -28.80
N SER A 141 7.82 -1.11 -28.85
CA SER A 141 8.35 -0.57 -30.12
C SER A 141 9.24 -1.57 -30.87
N HIS A 142 10.02 -2.40 -30.18
CA HIS A 142 10.71 -3.54 -30.79
C HIS A 142 9.75 -4.67 -31.21
N ALA A 143 8.71 -4.94 -30.42
CA ALA A 143 7.65 -5.87 -30.78
C ALA A 143 6.80 -5.36 -31.94
N ARG A 144 6.59 -4.03 -32.07
CA ARG A 144 5.94 -3.42 -33.24
C ARG A 144 6.77 -3.62 -34.51
N ALA A 145 8.09 -3.51 -34.45
CA ALA A 145 8.98 -3.76 -35.58
C ALA A 145 9.05 -5.25 -35.97
N LEU A 146 8.91 -6.16 -35.01
CA LEU A 146 8.84 -7.61 -35.26
C LEU A 146 7.45 -8.07 -35.72
N LEU A 147 6.37 -7.42 -35.27
CA LEU A 147 4.99 -7.75 -35.68
C LEU A 147 4.63 -7.17 -37.06
N THR A 148 5.26 -6.09 -37.53
CA THR A 148 5.08 -5.62 -38.92
C THR A 148 5.70 -6.52 -39.98
N ASN A 149 6.57 -7.47 -39.60
CA ASN A 149 7.22 -8.37 -40.56
C ASN A 149 6.75 -9.83 -40.52
N VAL A 150 5.87 -10.21 -39.57
CA VAL A 150 5.51 -11.64 -39.39
C VAL A 150 4.01 -11.94 -39.46
N LEU A 151 3.10 -10.97 -39.38
CA LEU A 151 1.66 -11.29 -39.41
C LEU A 151 0.84 -10.37 -40.32
N GLU A 152 1.03 -10.53 -41.63
CA GLU A 152 -0.05 -10.45 -42.62
C GLU A 152 -1.11 -11.56 -42.43
N GLY A 153 -0.90 -12.51 -41.51
CA GLY A 153 -1.82 -13.60 -41.25
C GLY A 153 -2.27 -13.66 -39.80
N HIS A 154 -3.41 -13.02 -39.49
CA HIS A 154 -4.33 -13.42 -38.42
C HIS A 154 -3.75 -13.52 -36.99
N ILE A 155 -4.09 -12.54 -36.15
CA ILE A 155 -4.73 -12.76 -34.83
C ILE A 155 -5.18 -11.38 -34.31
N ARG A 156 -6.50 -11.21 -34.15
CA ARG A 156 -7.10 -10.12 -33.38
C ARG A 156 -6.91 -10.41 -31.90
N LEU A 157 -5.99 -9.71 -31.24
CA LEU A 157 -6.03 -9.55 -29.79
C LEU A 157 -6.69 -8.20 -29.49
N GLN A 158 -7.97 -8.28 -29.16
CA GLN A 158 -8.79 -7.17 -28.71
C GLN A 158 -8.56 -7.01 -27.20
N TYR A 159 -7.75 -6.03 -26.79
CA TYR A 159 -7.65 -5.65 -25.39
C TYR A 159 -8.65 -4.52 -25.13
N CYS A 160 -9.70 -4.83 -24.35
CA CYS A 160 -10.72 -3.88 -23.92
C CYS A 160 -10.13 -2.88 -22.92
N ARG A 161 -9.85 -1.67 -23.38
CA ARG A 161 -9.70 -0.49 -22.51
C ARG A 161 -11.10 0.05 -22.23
N HIS A 162 -11.60 -0.12 -21.00
CA HIS A 162 -12.74 0.67 -20.53
C HIS A 162 -12.30 2.14 -20.47
N GLY A 163 -12.74 2.92 -21.46
CA GLY A 163 -12.58 4.36 -21.51
C GLY A 163 -13.83 5.04 -20.95
N THR A 164 -13.63 6.13 -20.21
CA THR A 164 -14.64 7.16 -20.02
C THR A 164 -14.83 7.93 -21.33
N GLY A 165 -16.07 7.94 -21.84
CA GLY A 165 -16.55 9.00 -22.75
C GLY A 165 -17.07 8.54 -24.11
N GLY A 166 -18.39 8.71 -24.31
CA GLY A 166 -18.98 9.00 -25.61
C GLY A 166 -19.75 7.86 -26.27
N PHE A 167 -21.08 7.86 -26.11
CA PHE A 167 -22.01 7.06 -26.90
C PHE A 167 -22.01 7.48 -28.38
N HIS A 168 -21.89 6.49 -29.27
CA HIS A 168 -22.68 6.44 -30.51
C HIS A 168 -22.90 4.95 -30.86
N CYS A 169 -24.14 4.50 -30.68
CA CYS A 169 -24.59 3.20 -31.18
C CYS A 169 -24.94 3.31 -32.67
N THR A 170 -24.39 2.42 -33.48
CA THR A 170 -25.04 1.94 -34.70
C THR A 170 -25.01 0.42 -34.69
N GLN A 171 -26.22 -0.16 -34.72
CA GLN A 171 -26.52 -1.59 -34.77
C GLN A 171 -25.95 -2.25 -36.04
N ALA A 172 -25.58 -3.52 -35.91
CA ALA A 172 -25.83 -4.65 -36.82
C ALA A 172 -24.85 -5.77 -36.45
N ALA A 173 -25.15 -7.06 -36.48
CA ALA A 173 -26.38 -7.83 -36.55
C ALA A 173 -25.96 -9.27 -36.16
N ASP A 174 -26.93 -10.05 -35.71
CA ASP A 174 -26.82 -11.47 -35.41
C ASP A 174 -26.17 -12.29 -36.53
N CYS A 175 -25.44 -13.33 -36.15
CA CYS A 175 -25.30 -14.57 -36.93
C CYS A 175 -25.23 -15.76 -35.95
N ASN A 176 -26.40 -16.32 -35.64
CA ASN A 176 -26.59 -17.70 -35.18
C ASN A 176 -26.95 -18.57 -36.40
N GLY A 177 -26.44 -19.80 -36.44
CA GLY A 177 -26.91 -20.93 -37.27
C GLY A 177 -26.63 -20.78 -38.77
N GLU A 178 -26.13 -21.79 -39.48
CA GLU A 178 -26.38 -23.24 -39.41
C GLU A 178 -25.11 -24.09 -39.58
#